data_AF-A0AAE3DZM3-F1
#
_entry.id   AF-A0AAE3DZM3-F1
#
_cell.length_a   1.000
_cell.length_b   1.000
_cell.length_c   1.000
_cell.angle_alpha   90.00
_cell.angle_beta   90.00
_cell.angle_gamma   90.00
#
_symmetry.space_group_name_H-M   'P 1'
#
loop_
_entity.id
_entity.type
_entity.pdbx_description
1 polymer ?
#
loop_
_entity_poly.entity_id
_entity_poly.type
_entity_poly.pdbx_seq_one_letter_code
_entity_poly.pdbx_strand_id
1 'polypeptide(L)'
;MANMSIKYEIAKHATANPSNVLSGGTYGGHMFSILLGSDTDNGNLIAVGDWDSLDLFKEAAVTKFEGKIVEKMGNGNYLVLVTDPGDAVLVYQVPVGAEEWTNEWKKESNLYNKTGDIVRCYGLVKYDRFEVSAEGFNGTPEVGSSITGVANKKLTVA
;
A
#
# COMPACT_ATOMS: atom_id res chain seq x y z
N MET A 1 -4.64 -35.07 -30.65
CA MET A 1 -5.76 -34.62 -29.81
C MET A 1 -5.54 -33.15 -29.52
N ALA A 2 -6.54 -32.29 -29.74
CA ALA A 2 -6.42 -30.87 -29.39
C ALA A 2 -6.58 -30.75 -27.87
N ASN A 3 -5.55 -30.23 -27.19
CA ASN A 3 -5.66 -29.90 -25.79
C ASN A 3 -6.56 -28.66 -25.66
N MET A 4 -7.56 -28.74 -24.79
CA MET A 4 -8.34 -27.56 -24.44
C MET A 4 -7.64 -26.77 -23.35
N SER A 5 -7.58 -25.46 -23.51
CA SER A 5 -7.01 -24.54 -22.52
C SER A 5 -8.09 -24.08 -21.55
N ILE A 6 -7.71 -23.93 -20.28
CA ILE A 6 -8.55 -23.28 -19.26
C ILE A 6 -8.34 -21.76 -19.38
N LYS A 7 -9.44 -20.99 -19.37
CA LYS A 7 -9.42 -19.52 -19.22
C LYS A 7 -9.68 -19.19 -17.75
N TYR A 8 -8.64 -18.81 -17.03
CA TYR A 8 -8.66 -18.44 -15.62
C TYR A 8 -8.14 -17.00 -15.45
N GLU A 9 -8.77 -16.21 -14.59
CA GLU A 9 -8.40 -14.82 -14.30
C GLU A 9 -8.08 -14.67 -12.81
N ILE A 10 -6.93 -14.04 -12.50
CA ILE A 10 -6.50 -13.73 -11.14
C ILE A 10 -6.67 -12.23 -10.93
N ALA A 11 -7.27 -11.83 -9.81
CA ALA A 11 -7.41 -10.42 -9.45
C ALA A 11 -6.03 -9.79 -9.24
N LYS A 12 -5.87 -8.54 -9.71
CA LYS A 12 -4.63 -7.78 -9.58
C LYS A 12 -4.75 -6.73 -8.49
N HIS A 13 -3.86 -6.81 -7.51
CA HIS A 13 -3.77 -5.98 -6.32
C HIS A 13 -2.60 -5.00 -6.42
N ALA A 14 -2.67 -3.92 -5.64
CA ALA A 14 -1.56 -2.99 -5.54
C ALA A 14 -0.33 -3.65 -4.89
N THR A 15 0.85 -3.32 -5.42
CA THR A 15 2.13 -3.64 -4.79
C THR A 15 2.83 -2.36 -4.37
N ALA A 16 3.69 -2.44 -3.37
CA ALA A 16 4.44 -1.29 -2.88
C ALA A 16 5.80 -1.70 -2.34
N ASN A 17 6.73 -0.74 -2.35
CA ASN A 17 8.03 -0.86 -1.68
C ASN A 17 8.29 0.42 -0.87
N PRO A 18 8.61 0.33 0.43
CA PRO A 18 8.97 1.48 1.24
C PRO A 18 10.42 1.91 0.91
N SER A 19 10.60 2.69 -0.16
CA SER A 19 11.92 3.03 -0.70
C SER A 19 12.76 3.93 0.22
N ASN A 20 12.13 4.87 0.92
CA ASN A 20 12.75 5.70 1.96
C ASN A 20 11.67 6.24 2.90
N VAL A 21 11.11 5.34 3.70
CA VAL A 21 10.18 5.67 4.79
C VAL A 21 10.98 5.69 6.09
N LEU A 22 10.84 6.76 6.87
CA LEU A 22 11.65 6.98 8.06
C LEU A 22 11.31 5.97 9.18
N SER A 23 12.11 4.90 9.28
CA SER A 23 12.08 3.91 10.36
C SER A 23 13.33 4.03 11.25
N GLY A 24 13.23 4.80 12.33
CA GLY A 24 14.13 4.75 13.51
C GLY A 24 15.40 5.64 13.53
N GLY A 25 15.41 6.62 14.45
CA GLY A 25 16.56 7.33 15.08
C GLY A 25 17.32 8.33 14.18
N THR A 26 17.15 9.65 14.26
CA THR A 26 17.20 10.57 15.43
C THR A 26 15.96 11.48 15.54
N TYR A 27 14.90 11.19 14.76
CA TYR A 27 13.55 11.80 14.81
C TYR A 27 12.44 10.77 14.42
N GLY A 28 12.59 9.50 14.85
CA GLY A 28 11.95 8.29 14.30
C GLY A 28 10.41 8.26 14.16
N GLY A 29 9.91 7.69 13.05
CA GLY A 29 8.51 7.32 12.84
C GLY A 29 8.16 5.96 13.44
N HIS A 30 6.88 5.71 13.65
CA HIS A 30 6.36 4.49 14.29
C HIS A 30 5.92 3.44 13.27
N MET A 31 6.14 2.17 13.60
CA MET A 31 5.42 1.06 12.97
C MET A 31 4.22 0.71 13.85
N PHE A 32 3.08 0.47 13.23
CA PHE A 32 1.83 0.12 13.91
C PHE A 32 1.39 -1.29 13.51
N SER A 33 0.87 -2.04 14.48
CA SER A 33 0.13 -3.27 14.26
C SER A 33 -1.36 -2.90 14.16
N ILE A 34 -1.99 -3.10 13.01
CA ILE A 34 -3.39 -2.71 12.77
C ILE A 34 -4.24 -3.93 12.40
N LEU A 35 -5.36 -4.13 13.10
CA LEU A 35 -6.38 -5.11 12.75
C LEU A 35 -7.25 -4.58 11.60
N LEU A 36 -7.23 -5.26 10.45
CA LEU A 36 -7.99 -4.85 9.27
C LEU A 36 -9.49 -5.09 9.43
N GLY A 37 -10.28 -4.05 9.19
CA GLY A 37 -11.74 -4.10 9.07
C GLY A 37 -12.24 -4.39 7.65
N SER A 38 -11.36 -4.32 6.63
CA SER A 38 -11.65 -4.78 5.26
C SER A 38 -10.38 -5.17 4.50
N ASP A 39 -10.55 -5.92 3.41
CA ASP A 39 -9.44 -6.35 2.55
C ASP A 39 -8.63 -5.14 2.06
N THR A 40 -7.31 -5.26 2.10
CA THR A 40 -6.38 -4.14 1.90
C THR A 40 -5.14 -4.58 1.14
N ASP A 41 -4.74 -3.81 0.14
CA ASP A 41 -3.54 -4.08 -0.64
C ASP A 41 -2.30 -3.46 0.02
N ASN A 42 -1.12 -4.00 -0.29
CA ASN A 42 0.12 -3.28 0.00
C ASN A 42 0.19 -2.00 -0.83
N GLY A 43 0.60 -0.89 -0.21
CA GLY A 43 0.58 0.43 -0.84
C GLY A 43 -0.69 1.23 -0.63
N ASN A 44 -1.73 0.64 -0.03
CA ASN A 44 -2.87 1.39 0.46
C ASN A 44 -2.48 2.25 1.68
N LEU A 45 -3.21 3.35 1.86
CA LEU A 45 -3.13 4.20 3.03
C LEU A 45 -4.36 4.02 3.91
N ILE A 46 -4.13 3.79 5.20
CA ILE A 46 -5.15 3.75 6.25
C ILE A 46 -4.74 4.71 7.38
N ALA A 47 -5.62 4.94 8.35
CA ALA A 47 -5.29 5.68 9.57
C ALA A 47 -5.26 4.74 10.78
N VAL A 48 -4.53 5.13 11.82
CA VAL A 48 -4.50 4.44 13.10
C VAL A 48 -5.75 4.82 13.88
N GLY A 49 -6.61 3.84 14.18
CA GLY A 49 -7.83 4.03 14.98
C GLY A 49 -7.58 3.83 16.47
N ASP A 50 -8.64 3.44 17.18
CA ASP A 50 -8.59 3.21 18.62
C ASP A 50 -7.59 2.10 18.98
N TRP A 51 -6.90 2.28 20.11
CA TRP A 51 -6.10 1.23 20.72
C TRP A 51 -7.01 0.07 21.15
N ASP A 52 -6.59 -1.16 20.87
CA ASP A 52 -7.35 -2.37 21.19
C ASP A 52 -6.68 -3.18 22.31
N SER A 53 -5.43 -3.60 22.11
CA SER A 53 -4.64 -4.30 23.12
C SER A 53 -3.15 -4.30 22.79
N LEU A 54 -2.25 -4.39 23.80
CA LEU A 54 -0.80 -4.43 23.59
C LEU A 54 -0.30 -3.30 22.65
N ASP A 55 0.17 -3.66 21.45
CA ASP A 55 0.60 -2.78 20.36
C ASP A 55 -0.41 -2.70 19.19
N LEU A 56 -1.59 -3.31 19.34
CA LEU A 56 -2.63 -3.42 18.33
C LEU A 56 -3.60 -2.23 18.37
N PHE A 57 -3.87 -1.70 17.18
CA PHE A 57 -4.87 -0.66 16.92
C PHE A 57 -5.92 -1.15 15.92
N LYS A 58 -7.10 -0.53 15.96
CA LYS A 58 -8.14 -0.75 14.95
C LYS A 58 -7.85 0.05 13.69
N GLU A 59 -8.32 -0.44 12.55
CA GLU A 59 -8.30 0.33 11.30
C GLU A 59 -9.22 1.56 11.39
N ALA A 60 -8.72 2.71 10.93
CA ALA A 60 -9.51 3.91 10.66
C ALA A 60 -9.31 4.38 9.20
N ALA A 61 -10.24 5.20 8.71
CA ALA A 61 -10.13 5.81 7.39
C ALA A 61 -9.24 7.06 7.44
N VAL A 62 -8.36 7.21 6.43
CA VAL A 62 -7.53 8.42 6.26
C VAL A 62 -8.42 9.64 6.06
N THR A 63 -8.18 10.69 6.84
CA THR A 63 -8.87 11.97 6.71
C THR A 63 -8.05 12.99 5.95
N LYS A 64 -6.71 12.85 5.95
CA LYS A 64 -5.82 13.76 5.24
C LYS A 64 -4.57 13.05 4.74
N PHE A 65 -4.23 13.31 3.48
CA PHE A 65 -2.93 12.98 2.89
C PHE A 65 -2.71 13.84 1.65
N GLU A 66 -1.50 14.36 1.48
CA GLU A 66 -1.05 15.04 0.28
C GLU A 66 0.31 14.52 -0.16
N GLY A 67 0.48 14.37 -1.47
CA GLY A 67 1.75 13.94 -2.05
C GLY A 67 1.88 14.32 -3.51
N LYS A 68 3.01 13.93 -4.10
CA LYS A 68 3.31 14.15 -5.52
C LYS A 68 3.93 12.91 -6.13
N ILE A 69 3.50 12.55 -7.34
CA ILE A 69 4.17 11.52 -8.13
C ILE A 69 5.42 12.14 -8.74
N VAL A 70 6.60 11.66 -8.35
CA VAL A 70 7.88 12.29 -8.73
C VAL A 70 8.65 11.52 -9.78
N GLU A 71 8.44 10.21 -9.88
CA GLU A 71 9.17 9.37 -10.83
C GLU A 71 8.36 8.10 -11.16
N LYS A 72 8.57 7.58 -12.37
CA LYS A 72 8.12 6.24 -12.76
C LYS A 72 9.31 5.30 -12.76
N MET A 73 9.26 4.27 -11.94
CA MET A 73 10.34 3.32 -11.73
C MET A 73 10.44 2.32 -12.89
N GLY A 74 11.61 1.67 -13.04
CA GLY A 74 11.86 0.70 -14.11
C GLY A 74 10.95 -0.54 -14.08
N ASN A 75 10.38 -0.87 -12.93
CA ASN A 75 9.38 -1.94 -12.75
C ASN A 75 7.94 -1.51 -13.14
N GLY A 76 7.73 -0.25 -13.52
CA GLY A 76 6.43 0.31 -13.88
C GLY A 76 5.66 0.95 -12.72
N ASN A 77 6.15 0.84 -11.48
CA ASN A 77 5.57 1.50 -10.32
C ASN A 77 5.86 3.00 -10.31
N TYR A 78 5.16 3.72 -9.45
CA TYR A 78 5.27 5.17 -9.31
C TYR A 78 5.82 5.51 -7.93
N LEU A 79 6.83 6.38 -7.91
CA LEU A 79 7.43 6.90 -6.69
C LEU A 79 6.60 8.10 -6.20
N VAL A 80 6.04 7.98 -5.01
CA VAL A 80 5.26 9.02 -4.35
C VAL A 80 6.13 9.73 -3.33
N LEU A 81 6.22 11.06 -3.44
CA LEU A 81 6.82 11.93 -2.44
C LEU A 81 5.71 12.47 -1.52
N VAL A 82 5.83 12.24 -0.22
CA VAL A 82 4.90 12.76 0.78
C VAL A 82 5.14 14.26 0.99
N THR A 83 4.11 15.08 0.82
CA THR A 83 4.16 16.52 1.08
C THR A 83 3.48 16.90 2.40
N ASP A 84 2.37 16.23 2.73
CA ASP A 84 1.72 16.26 4.04
C ASP A 84 1.17 14.86 4.37
N PRO A 85 1.72 14.15 5.36
CA PRO A 85 1.26 12.81 5.69
C PRO A 85 -0.15 12.78 6.31
N GLY A 86 -0.62 13.91 6.88
CA GLY A 86 -1.85 13.94 7.67
C GLY A 86 -1.87 12.85 8.75
N ASP A 87 -2.90 12.02 8.75
CA ASP A 87 -3.10 10.87 9.63
C ASP A 87 -2.77 9.53 8.97
N ALA A 88 -2.24 9.55 7.75
CA ALA A 88 -2.02 8.35 6.96
C ALA A 88 -0.81 7.52 7.43
N VAL A 89 -1.00 6.21 7.42
CA VAL A 89 0.06 5.20 7.53
C VAL A 89 0.06 4.30 6.30
N LEU A 90 1.24 3.93 5.83
CA LEU A 90 1.43 3.07 4.67
C LEU A 90 1.29 1.61 5.08
N VAL A 91 0.35 0.89 4.47
CA VAL A 91 0.23 -0.56 4.64
C VAL A 91 1.33 -1.25 3.84
N TYR A 92 2.21 -1.95 4.54
CA TYR A 92 3.23 -2.78 3.91
C TYR A 92 3.64 -3.93 4.84
N GLN A 93 3.60 -5.14 4.30
CA GLN A 93 4.25 -6.29 4.89
C GLN A 93 4.90 -7.14 3.79
N VAL A 94 5.84 -8.01 4.19
CA VAL A 94 6.55 -8.87 3.24
C VAL A 94 5.51 -9.73 2.50
N PRO A 95 5.42 -9.61 1.16
CA PRO A 95 4.41 -10.31 0.39
C PRO A 95 4.79 -11.79 0.26
N VAL A 96 4.32 -12.61 1.20
CA VAL A 96 4.52 -14.07 1.19
C VAL A 96 3.21 -14.75 0.84
N GLY A 97 3.15 -15.37 -0.34
CA GLY A 97 2.02 -16.20 -0.76
C GLY A 97 2.12 -17.61 -0.17
N ALA A 98 0.99 -18.21 0.18
CA ALA A 98 0.94 -19.60 0.67
C ALA A 98 1.16 -20.63 -0.45
N GLU A 99 0.94 -20.25 -1.71
CA GLU A 99 0.99 -21.14 -2.87
C GLU A 99 2.16 -20.80 -3.80
N GLU A 100 3.00 -21.80 -4.10
CA GLU A 100 4.23 -21.63 -4.88
C GLU A 100 4.27 -22.43 -6.19
N TRP A 101 3.13 -22.92 -6.67
CA TRP A 101 3.09 -23.91 -7.75
C TRP A 101 3.55 -23.40 -9.11
N THR A 102 3.30 -22.12 -9.44
CA THR A 102 3.74 -21.52 -10.70
C THR A 102 4.26 -20.11 -10.50
N ASN A 103 5.09 -19.63 -11.44
CA ASN A 103 5.59 -18.25 -11.43
C ASN A 103 4.47 -17.20 -11.46
N GLU A 104 3.29 -17.55 -11.99
CA GLU A 104 2.15 -16.64 -12.01
C GLU A 104 1.60 -16.42 -10.59
N TRP A 105 1.50 -17.47 -9.78
CA TRP A 105 0.94 -17.41 -8.42
C TRP A 105 1.90 -16.75 -7.43
N LYS A 106 3.20 -16.75 -7.75
CA LYS A 106 4.25 -16.06 -6.98
C LYS A 106 4.28 -14.55 -7.17
N LYS A 107 3.51 -14.00 -8.13
CA LYS A 107 3.50 -12.56 -8.37
C LYS A 107 2.88 -11.86 -7.17
N GLU A 108 3.62 -10.89 -6.62
CA GLU A 108 3.14 -10.06 -5.50
C GLU A 108 1.83 -9.34 -5.82
N SER A 109 1.59 -9.00 -7.10
CA SER A 109 0.35 -8.37 -7.55
C SER A 109 -0.89 -9.26 -7.42
N ASN A 110 -0.75 -10.52 -7.03
CA ASN A 110 -1.88 -11.42 -6.77
C ASN A 110 -2.18 -11.56 -5.27
N LEU A 111 -1.38 -10.91 -4.40
CA LEU A 111 -1.47 -11.01 -2.96
C LEU A 111 -2.14 -9.76 -2.40
N TYR A 112 -2.95 -9.95 -1.36
CA TYR A 112 -3.59 -8.90 -0.59
C TYR A 112 -3.64 -9.29 0.88
N ASN A 113 -3.96 -8.34 1.74
CA ASN A 113 -4.12 -8.55 3.17
C ASN A 113 -5.61 -8.72 3.47
N LYS A 114 -5.98 -9.84 4.08
CA LYS A 114 -7.38 -10.20 4.28
C LYS A 114 -7.96 -9.48 5.50
N THR A 115 -9.26 -9.19 5.44
CA THR A 115 -10.03 -8.70 6.58
C THR A 115 -9.84 -9.60 7.81
N GLY A 116 -9.57 -9.01 8.97
CA GLY A 116 -9.29 -9.71 10.22
C GLY A 116 -7.82 -10.08 10.44
N ASP A 117 -6.94 -9.88 9.44
CA ASP A 117 -5.50 -10.02 9.63
C ASP A 117 -4.94 -8.79 10.36
N ILE A 118 -3.86 -9.02 11.11
CA ILE A 118 -3.06 -7.95 11.71
C ILE A 118 -1.92 -7.64 10.74
N VAL A 119 -1.86 -6.40 10.27
CA VAL A 119 -0.83 -5.94 9.31
C VAL A 119 0.10 -4.91 9.93
N ARG A 120 1.29 -4.79 9.34
CA ARG A 120 2.23 -3.72 9.66
C ARG A 120 1.94 -2.49 8.83
N CYS A 121 1.93 -1.35 9.49
CA CYS A 121 1.80 -0.05 8.86
C CYS A 121 2.93 0.88 9.26
N TYR A 122 3.46 1.62 8.30
CA TYR A 122 4.54 2.56 8.51
C TYR A 122 3.98 3.97 8.63
N GLY A 123 4.24 4.63 9.75
CA GLY A 123 3.98 6.06 9.89
C GLY A 123 4.77 6.84 8.85
N LEU A 124 4.10 7.79 8.19
CA LEU A 124 4.68 8.62 7.15
C LEU A 124 5.07 9.98 7.70
N VAL A 125 6.19 10.52 7.22
CA VAL A 125 6.59 11.91 7.47
C VAL A 125 6.80 12.65 6.16
N LYS A 126 6.74 13.99 6.21
CA LYS A 126 7.04 14.83 5.06
C LYS A 126 8.42 14.47 4.49
N TYR A 127 8.49 14.37 3.16
CA TYR A 127 9.65 13.94 2.37
C TYR A 127 9.94 12.43 2.35
N ASP A 128 9.15 11.61 3.04
CA ASP A 128 9.20 10.17 2.80
C ASP A 128 8.84 9.85 1.35
N ARG A 129 9.40 8.74 0.87
CA ARG A 129 9.13 8.22 -0.46
C ARG A 129 8.80 6.74 -0.39
N PHE A 130 7.74 6.35 -1.08
CA PHE A 130 7.38 4.96 -1.28
C PHE A 130 6.95 4.73 -2.73
N GLU A 131 7.21 3.53 -3.22
CA GLU A 131 6.75 3.08 -4.52
C GLU A 131 5.41 2.40 -4.39
N VAL A 132 4.53 2.61 -5.35
CA VAL A 132 3.24 1.93 -5.44
C VAL A 132 2.88 1.67 -6.91
N SER A 133 2.29 0.51 -7.20
CA SER A 133 1.84 0.16 -8.54
C SER A 133 0.63 0.98 -8.98
N ALA A 134 0.29 0.94 -10.27
CA ALA A 134 -0.82 1.72 -10.83
C ALA A 134 -2.18 1.40 -10.15
N GLU A 135 -2.35 0.17 -9.68
CA GLU A 135 -3.56 -0.30 -9.00
C GLU A 135 -3.80 0.37 -7.65
N GLY A 136 -2.77 0.99 -7.04
CA GLY A 136 -2.86 1.74 -5.79
C GLY A 136 -3.43 3.15 -5.93
N PHE A 137 -3.79 3.59 -7.14
CA PHE A 137 -4.33 4.91 -7.42
C PHE A 137 -5.81 4.88 -7.83
N ASN A 138 -6.54 5.93 -7.47
CA ASN A 138 -7.77 6.32 -8.14
C ASN A 138 -7.42 7.39 -9.17
N GLY A 139 -7.66 7.10 -10.45
CA GLY A 139 -7.21 7.92 -11.57
C GLY A 139 -5.91 7.38 -12.18
N THR A 140 -5.48 8.00 -13.29
CA THR A 140 -4.26 7.59 -14.00
C THR A 140 -3.05 8.26 -13.36
N PRO A 141 -2.10 7.51 -12.78
CA PRO A 141 -0.88 8.10 -12.22
C PRO A 141 0.05 8.59 -13.33
N GLU A 142 0.44 9.86 -13.26
CA GLU A 142 1.41 10.48 -14.16
C GLU A 142 2.45 11.26 -13.36
N VAL A 143 3.71 11.21 -13.80
CA VAL A 143 4.80 11.96 -13.17
C VAL A 143 4.49 13.45 -13.20
N GLY A 144 4.60 14.10 -12.04
CA GLY A 144 4.28 15.51 -11.84
C GLY A 144 2.89 15.75 -11.24
N SER A 145 2.00 14.77 -11.28
CA SER A 145 0.64 14.90 -10.73
C SER A 145 0.64 14.97 -9.21
N SER A 146 -0.31 15.74 -8.68
CA SER A 146 -0.53 15.86 -7.24
C SER A 146 -1.51 14.79 -6.76
N ILE A 147 -1.35 14.36 -5.51
CA ILE A 147 -2.28 13.49 -4.80
C ILE A 147 -3.00 14.35 -3.78
N THR A 148 -4.33 14.43 -3.89
CA THR A 148 -5.15 15.37 -3.11
C THR A 148 -5.91 14.70 -1.97
N GLY A 149 -5.75 13.38 -1.81
CA GLY A 149 -6.37 12.64 -0.73
C GLY A 149 -6.36 11.14 -0.97
N VAL A 150 -7.14 10.45 -0.15
CA VAL A 150 -7.29 9.00 -0.17
C VAL A 150 -8.77 8.65 -0.27
N ALA A 151 -9.12 7.76 -1.20
CA ALA A 151 -10.47 7.23 -1.34
C ALA A 151 -10.39 5.73 -1.58
N ASN A 152 -11.24 4.94 -0.91
CA ASN A 152 -11.15 3.48 -0.92
C ASN A 152 -9.71 2.98 -0.61
N LYS A 153 -9.01 3.66 0.32
CA LYS A 153 -7.62 3.42 0.71
C LYS A 153 -6.55 3.65 -0.38
N LYS A 154 -6.96 4.06 -1.58
CA LYS A 154 -6.11 4.37 -2.72
C LYS A 154 -5.81 5.86 -2.82
N LEU A 155 -4.64 6.18 -3.38
CA LEU A 155 -4.19 7.55 -3.61
C LEU A 155 -5.01 8.19 -4.72
N THR A 156 -5.65 9.32 -4.45
CA THR A 156 -6.48 10.02 -5.44
C THR A 156 -5.64 11.03 -6.19
N VAL A 157 -5.48 10.81 -7.50
CA VAL A 157 -4.79 11.73 -8.40
C VAL A 157 -5.70 12.92 -8.72
N ALA A 158 -5.15 14.14 -8.71
CA ALA A 158 -5.83 15.38 -9.04
C ALA A 158 -6.32 15.45 -10.50
#